data_AF-A0A7S2QLA5-F1
#
_entry.id   AF-A0A7S2QLA5-F1
#
_cell.length_a   1.000
_cell.length_b   1.000
_cell.length_c   1.000
_cell.angle_alpha   90.00
_cell.angle_beta   90.00
_cell.angle_gamma   90.00
#
_symmetry.space_group_name_H-M   'P 1'
#
loop_
_entity.id
_entity.type
_entity.pdbx_description
1 polymer ?
#
loop_
_entity_poly.entity_id
_entity_poly.type
_entity_poly.pdbx_seq_one_letter_code
_entity_poly.pdbx_strand_id
1 'polypeptide(L)'
;SIVDSRARCFSRIWCGYEIYLSVVAASATGARCHLYDLYTALDDGSGAVGFTDGFAVSDLEEGKTQEMRHRGGAHTCKALREAAFPLDVARRALGVRVQSAQASVDSDRRHILNTIVGQGLASEPQREHANYDLVNSALRW
;
A
#
# COMPACT_ATOMS: atom_id res chain seq x y z
N SER A 1 -0.59 -3.61 -1.63
CA SER A 1 -0.96 -3.97 -0.23
C SER A 1 -2.12 -4.92 -0.31
N ILE A 2 -1.96 -6.18 0.06
CA ILE A 2 -3.09 -7.08 0.26
C ILE A 2 -3.64 -6.76 1.65
N VAL A 3 -4.80 -6.12 1.67
CA VAL A 3 -5.53 -5.82 2.90
C VAL A 3 -6.42 -7.03 3.19
N ASP A 4 -6.25 -7.67 4.35
CA ASP A 4 -7.08 -8.81 4.77
C ASP A 4 -8.56 -8.41 4.84
N SER A 5 -9.48 -9.38 4.90
CA SER A 5 -10.93 -9.13 5.01
C SER A 5 -11.32 -8.28 6.23
N ARG A 6 -10.44 -8.15 7.23
CA ARG A 6 -10.65 -7.28 8.39
C ARG A 6 -10.06 -5.89 8.20
N ALA A 7 -9.50 -5.62 7.04
CA ALA A 7 -8.59 -4.54 6.74
C ALA A 7 -7.66 -4.16 7.88
N ARG A 8 -6.95 -5.16 8.40
CA ARG A 8 -5.79 -4.91 9.24
C ARG A 8 -4.69 -4.31 8.38
N CYS A 9 -4.64 -2.98 8.35
CA CYS A 9 -3.50 -2.26 7.83
C CYS A 9 -2.23 -2.79 8.52
N PHE A 10 -1.15 -2.94 7.76
CA PHE A 10 0.08 -3.62 8.18
C PHE A 10 0.51 -3.22 9.58
N SER A 11 0.22 -4.09 10.56
CA SER A 11 0.75 -3.93 11.90
C SER A 11 2.22 -4.34 11.95
N ARG A 12 2.73 -5.06 10.95
CA ARG A 12 4.13 -5.51 10.90
C ARG A 12 4.99 -4.42 10.25
N ILE A 13 5.88 -3.84 11.05
CA ILE A 13 6.76 -2.75 10.62
C ILE A 13 7.66 -3.13 9.44
N TRP A 14 8.00 -4.41 9.29
CA TRP A 14 8.81 -4.93 8.19
C TRP A 14 8.21 -4.61 6.81
N CYS A 15 6.89 -4.80 6.64
CA CYS A 15 6.22 -4.51 5.37
C CYS A 15 6.22 -3.02 5.04
N GLY A 16 6.03 -2.16 6.06
CA GLY A 16 6.15 -0.71 5.89
C GLY A 16 7.57 -0.28 5.49
N TYR A 17 8.57 -0.97 6.03
CA TYR A 17 9.98 -0.73 5.70
C TYR A 17 10.35 -1.16 4.27
N GLU A 18 9.83 -2.29 3.79
CA GLU A 18 10.03 -2.74 2.41
C GLU A 18 9.45 -1.73 1.39
N ILE A 19 8.27 -1.17 1.68
CA ILE A 19 7.66 -0.12 0.85
C ILE A 19 8.51 1.16 0.90
N TYR A 20 8.98 1.55 2.09
CA TYR A 20 9.90 2.68 2.23
C TYR A 20 11.15 2.52 1.36
N LEU A 21 11.80 1.35 1.42
CA LEU A 21 13.00 1.09 0.62
C LEU A 21 12.71 1.15 -0.89
N SER A 22 11.59 0.54 -1.32
CA SER A 22 11.25 0.37 -2.74
C SER A 22 10.69 1.63 -3.40
N VAL A 23 10.02 2.49 -2.63
CA VAL A 23 9.32 3.68 -3.15
C VAL A 23 10.03 4.96 -2.75
N VAL A 24 10.39 5.14 -1.47
CA VAL A 24 10.90 6.41 -0.94
C VAL A 24 12.42 6.48 -1.03
N ALA A 25 13.13 5.49 -0.48
CA ALA A 25 14.60 5.49 -0.47
C ALA A 25 15.19 5.28 -1.88
N ALA A 26 14.57 4.44 -2.70
CA ALA A 26 14.92 4.29 -4.12
C ALA A 26 14.83 5.64 -4.87
N SER A 27 13.76 6.41 -4.65
CA SER A 27 13.59 7.75 -5.25
C SER A 27 14.71 8.71 -4.85
N ALA A 28 15.11 8.71 -3.58
CA ALA A 28 16.16 9.60 -3.08
C ALA A 28 17.56 9.28 -3.63
N THR A 29 17.79 8.04 -4.07
CA THR A 29 19.09 7.57 -4.58
C THR A 29 19.20 7.58 -6.10
N GLY A 30 18.15 8.03 -6.81
CA GLY A 30 18.07 7.95 -8.27
C GLY A 30 17.93 6.52 -8.81
N ALA A 31 17.68 5.54 -7.93
CA ALA A 31 17.33 4.19 -8.31
C ALA A 31 15.91 4.15 -8.88
N ARG A 32 15.58 3.07 -9.60
CA ARG A 32 14.25 2.92 -10.21
C ARG A 32 13.16 2.93 -9.13
N CYS A 33 12.30 3.95 -9.16
CA CYS A 33 11.13 4.01 -8.30
C CYS A 33 10.11 2.96 -8.74
N HIS A 34 9.64 2.14 -7.79
CA HIS A 34 8.55 1.22 -8.05
C HIS A 34 7.21 1.88 -7.70
N LEU A 35 6.19 1.61 -8.51
CA LEU A 35 4.81 1.92 -8.14
C LEU A 35 4.26 0.80 -7.26
N TYR A 36 3.20 1.13 -6.53
CA TYR A 36 2.60 0.24 -5.56
C TYR A 36 1.11 0.06 -5.80
N ASP A 37 0.71 -1.17 -6.12
CA ASP A 37 -0.69 -1.53 -6.30
C ASP A 37 -1.37 -1.84 -4.96
N LEU A 38 -2.63 -1.45 -4.82
CA LEU A 38 -3.43 -1.64 -3.60
C LEU A 38 -4.62 -2.54 -3.90
N TYR A 39 -4.79 -3.65 -3.17
CA TYR A 39 -5.89 -4.59 -3.40
C TYR A 39 -6.46 -5.14 -2.09
N THR A 40 -7.74 -5.49 -2.12
CA THR A 40 -8.41 -6.24 -1.06
C THR A 40 -9.36 -7.27 -1.67
N ALA A 41 -9.62 -8.34 -0.94
CA ALA A 41 -10.65 -9.31 -1.31
C ALA A 41 -11.99 -8.84 -0.74
N LEU A 42 -13.05 -8.97 -1.53
CA LEU A 42 -14.41 -8.69 -1.07
C LEU A 42 -14.92 -9.89 -0.25
N ASP A 43 -15.56 -9.59 0.89
CA ASP A 43 -16.04 -10.60 1.85
C ASP A 43 -17.15 -11.50 1.28
N ASP A 44 -17.84 -11.03 0.24
CA ASP A 44 -18.88 -11.78 -0.47
C ASP A 44 -18.32 -12.81 -1.46
N GLY A 45 -16.99 -12.91 -1.57
CA GLY A 45 -16.31 -13.85 -2.47
C GLY A 45 -16.38 -13.45 -3.95
N SER A 46 -16.88 -12.26 -4.28
CA SER A 46 -16.98 -11.77 -5.67
C SER A 46 -15.64 -11.50 -6.33
N GLY A 47 -14.55 -11.42 -5.56
CA GLY A 47 -13.18 -11.35 -6.07
C GLY A 47 -12.32 -10.34 -5.33
N ALA A 48 -11.28 -9.88 -6.01
CA ALA A 48 -10.37 -8.85 -5.51
C ALA A 48 -10.58 -7.53 -6.26
N VAL A 49 -10.59 -6.44 -5.50
CA VAL A 49 -10.74 -5.06 -6.01
C VAL A 49 -9.56 -4.23 -5.55
N GLY A 50 -9.20 -3.22 -6.32
CA GLY A 50 -7.97 -2.50 -6.07
C GLY A 50 -7.63 -1.45 -7.10
N PHE A 51 -6.61 -0.66 -6.77
CA PHE A 51 -6.05 0.38 -7.58
C PHE A 51 -4.73 -0.09 -8.16
N THR A 52 -4.56 0.15 -9.47
CA THR A 52 -3.32 -0.13 -10.19
C THR A 52 -2.96 1.03 -11.09
N ASP A 53 -1.67 1.18 -11.38
CA ASP A 53 -1.28 1.97 -12.54
C ASP A 53 -1.55 1.17 -13.82
N GLY A 54 -2.31 1.75 -14.75
CA GLY A 54 -2.81 1.04 -15.94
C GLY A 54 -3.86 -0.04 -15.66
N PHE A 55 -4.04 -0.95 -16.62
CA PHE A 55 -5.06 -2.00 -16.57
C PHE A 55 -4.59 -3.26 -15.87
N ALA A 56 -5.47 -3.84 -15.05
CA ALA A 56 -5.33 -5.23 -14.65
C ALA A 56 -5.72 -6.17 -15.81
N VAL A 57 -5.24 -7.41 -15.74
CA VAL A 57 -5.60 -8.45 -16.73
C VAL A 57 -7.11 -8.65 -16.80
N SER A 58 -7.80 -8.61 -15.66
CA SER A 58 -9.28 -8.68 -15.60
C SER A 58 -9.94 -7.58 -16.41
N ASP A 59 -9.44 -6.34 -16.32
CA ASP A 59 -10.00 -5.20 -17.07
C ASP A 59 -9.90 -5.44 -18.58
N LEU A 60 -8.76 -5.98 -19.02
CA LEU A 60 -8.49 -6.27 -20.43
C LEU A 60 -9.35 -7.42 -20.95
N GLU A 61 -9.51 -8.50 -20.18
CA GLU A 61 -10.29 -9.66 -20.61
C GLU A 61 -11.78 -9.36 -20.60
N GLU A 62 -12.32 -8.78 -19.54
CA GLU A 62 -13.74 -8.41 -19.44
C GLU A 62 -14.11 -7.31 -20.44
N GLY A 63 -13.18 -6.37 -20.68
CA GLY A 63 -13.34 -5.29 -21.63
C GLY A 63 -13.44 -5.74 -23.10
N LYS A 64 -13.13 -7.01 -23.41
CA LYS A 64 -13.29 -7.57 -24.77
C LYS A 64 -14.72 -8.00 -25.10
N THR A 65 -15.59 -8.14 -24.10
CA THR A 65 -17.00 -8.49 -24.33
C THR A 65 -17.69 -7.41 -25.17
N GLN A 66 -18.64 -7.81 -26.02
CA GLN A 66 -19.34 -6.85 -26.91
C GLN A 66 -20.02 -5.75 -26.10
N GLU A 67 -20.68 -6.11 -25.00
CA GLU A 67 -21.32 -5.15 -24.09
C GLU A 67 -20.30 -4.13 -23.57
N MET A 68 -19.19 -4.58 -22.98
CA MET A 68 -18.23 -3.66 -22.39
C MET A 68 -17.53 -2.80 -23.43
N ARG A 69 -17.25 -3.32 -24.64
CA ARG A 69 -16.71 -2.52 -25.74
C ARG A 69 -17.58 -1.31 -26.08
N HIS A 70 -18.90 -1.45 -26.06
CA HIS A 70 -19.82 -0.33 -26.28
C HIS A 70 -19.85 0.67 -25.11
N ARG A 71 -19.42 0.25 -23.91
CA ARG A 71 -19.41 1.06 -22.69
C ARG A 71 -18.06 1.70 -22.37
N GLY A 72 -17.01 1.44 -23.15
CA GLY A 72 -15.65 1.95 -22.94
C GLY A 72 -14.55 0.89 -22.73
N GLY A 73 -14.91 -0.39 -22.78
CA GLY A 73 -13.99 -1.53 -22.72
C GLY A 73 -13.24 -1.60 -21.39
N ALA A 74 -11.93 -1.82 -21.46
CA ALA A 74 -11.07 -1.96 -20.29
C ALA A 74 -11.09 -0.73 -19.36
N HIS A 75 -11.29 0.47 -19.89
CA HIS A 75 -11.43 1.69 -19.07
C HIS A 75 -12.62 1.60 -18.13
N THR A 76 -13.75 1.10 -18.62
CA THR A 76 -14.98 0.94 -17.83
C THR A 76 -14.81 -0.17 -16.79
N CYS A 77 -14.21 -1.30 -17.17
CA CYS A 77 -13.90 -2.39 -16.22
C CYS A 77 -13.01 -1.89 -15.08
N LYS A 78 -11.93 -1.17 -15.40
CA LYS A 78 -11.04 -0.56 -14.41
C LYS A 78 -11.81 0.38 -13.47
N ALA A 79 -12.61 1.29 -14.02
CA ALA A 79 -13.38 2.24 -13.23
C ALA A 79 -14.37 1.54 -12.28
N LEU A 80 -15.04 0.47 -12.74
CA LEU A 80 -15.95 -0.32 -11.90
C LEU A 80 -15.20 -1.07 -10.79
N ARG A 81 -14.06 -1.70 -11.12
CA ARG A 81 -13.21 -2.40 -10.16
C ARG A 81 -12.68 -1.47 -9.07
N GLU A 82 -12.21 -0.29 -9.46
CA GLU A 82 -11.71 0.73 -8.52
C GLU A 82 -12.83 1.33 -7.68
N ALA A 83 -14.01 1.57 -8.27
CA ALA A 83 -15.18 2.08 -7.54
C ALA A 83 -15.75 1.07 -6.52
N ALA A 84 -15.54 -0.23 -6.75
CA ALA A 84 -15.92 -1.29 -5.82
C ALA A 84 -14.97 -1.40 -4.62
N PHE A 85 -13.86 -0.64 -4.57
CA PHE A 85 -12.96 -0.67 -3.44
C PHE A 85 -13.65 -0.16 -2.17
N PRO A 86 -13.63 -0.92 -1.05
CA PRO A 86 -14.33 -0.52 0.17
C PRO A 86 -13.74 0.77 0.78
N LEU A 87 -14.56 1.83 0.86
CA LEU A 87 -14.11 3.13 1.36
C LEU A 87 -13.74 3.11 2.86
N ASP A 88 -14.34 2.23 3.64
CA ASP A 88 -13.99 2.03 5.05
C ASP A 88 -12.58 1.43 5.19
N VAL A 89 -12.17 0.58 4.25
CA VAL A 89 -10.82 0.03 4.17
C VAL A 89 -9.83 1.13 3.80
N ALA A 90 -10.15 1.95 2.78
CA ALA A 90 -9.34 3.10 2.41
C ALA A 90 -9.17 4.08 3.58
N ARG A 91 -10.26 4.40 4.29
CA ARG A 91 -10.23 5.29 5.46
C ARG A 91 -9.36 4.76 6.58
N ARG A 92 -9.34 3.45 6.81
CA ARG A 92 -8.44 2.82 7.81
C ARG A 92 -6.98 2.91 7.40
N ALA A 93 -6.67 2.78 6.10
CA ALA A 93 -5.31 2.94 5.59
C ALA A 93 -4.74 4.34 5.83
N LEU A 94 -5.58 5.39 5.77
CA LEU A 94 -5.18 6.77 6.10
C LEU A 94 -4.68 6.92 7.56
N GLY A 95 -5.08 6.03 8.46
CA GLY A 95 -4.66 6.01 9.86
C GLY A 95 -3.31 5.36 10.11
N VAL A 96 -2.68 4.75 9.10
CA VAL A 96 -1.41 4.04 9.26
C VAL A 96 -0.31 4.97 9.76
N ARG A 97 0.43 4.51 10.77
CA ARG A 97 1.59 5.20 11.34
C ARG A 97 2.71 4.19 11.54
N VAL A 98 3.82 4.35 10.80
CA VAL A 98 4.98 3.45 10.89
C VAL A 98 5.58 3.42 12.31
N GLN A 99 5.56 4.55 13.01
CA GLN A 99 6.02 4.65 14.40
C GLN A 99 5.14 3.89 15.41
N SER A 100 3.91 3.51 15.02
CA SER A 100 3.00 2.70 15.82
C SER A 100 2.99 1.22 15.40
N ALA A 101 3.80 0.84 14.41
CA ALA A 101 3.86 -0.52 13.93
C ALA A 101 4.59 -1.45 14.93
N GLN A 102 4.19 -2.71 14.89
CA GLN A 102 4.64 -3.80 15.75
C GLN A 102 5.69 -4.65 15.03
N ALA A 103 6.54 -5.30 15.81
CA ALA A 103 7.40 -6.39 15.37
C ALA A 103 7.30 -7.52 16.38
N SER A 104 7.47 -8.76 15.92
CA SER A 104 7.60 -9.91 16.82
C SER A 104 8.84 -9.81 17.70
N VAL A 105 9.87 -9.10 17.23
CA VAL A 105 11.10 -8.82 17.97
C VAL A 105 11.24 -7.30 18.07
N ASP A 106 11.19 -6.76 19.29
CA ASP A 106 11.20 -5.31 19.51
C ASP A 106 12.50 -4.63 19.02
N SER A 107 13.63 -5.35 19.00
CA SER A 107 14.87 -4.83 18.40
C SER A 107 14.72 -4.52 16.93
N ASP A 108 13.99 -5.33 16.17
CA ASP A 108 13.76 -5.09 14.73
C ASP A 108 12.93 -3.82 14.53
N ARG A 109 11.91 -3.62 15.38
CA ARG A 109 11.11 -2.39 15.38
C ARG A 109 12.00 -1.18 15.63
N ARG A 110 12.86 -1.22 16.66
CA ARG A 110 13.79 -0.13 16.97
C ARG A 110 14.77 0.13 15.82
N HIS A 111 15.40 -0.93 15.32
CA HIS A 111 16.38 -0.84 14.24
C HIS A 111 15.77 -0.23 12.97
N ILE A 112 14.55 -0.64 12.59
CA ILE A 112 13.86 -0.09 11.42
C ILE A 112 13.51 1.38 11.62
N LEU A 113 12.91 1.73 12.76
CA LEU A 113 12.57 3.13 13.05
C LEU A 113 13.81 4.03 13.03
N ASN A 114 14.92 3.52 13.56
CA ASN A 114 16.19 4.24 13.57
C ASN A 114 16.81 4.34 12.18
N THR A 115 16.69 3.29 11.37
CA THR A 115 17.17 3.28 9.99
C THR A 115 16.43 4.29 9.12
N ILE A 116 15.09 4.38 9.27
CA ILE A 116 14.27 5.35 8.51
C ILE A 116 14.72 6.80 8.77
N VAL A 117 15.12 7.13 10.00
CA VAL A 117 15.56 8.48 10.37
C VAL A 117 17.08 8.67 10.26
N GLY A 118 17.82 7.65 9.84
CA GLY A 118 19.27 7.71 9.66
C GLY A 118 20.07 7.80 10.96
N GLN A 119 19.55 7.29 12.08
CA GLN A 119 20.24 7.29 13.37
C GLN A 119 20.81 5.91 13.73
N GLY A 120 21.68 5.86 14.75
CA GLY A 120 22.30 4.62 15.21
C GLY A 120 21.26 3.57 15.63
N LEU A 121 21.45 2.32 15.21
CA LEU A 121 20.46 1.24 15.38
C LEU A 121 20.03 1.01 16.83
N ALA A 122 20.95 1.13 17.78
CA ALA A 122 20.66 0.93 19.20
C ALA A 122 20.07 2.16 19.92
N SER A 123 19.88 3.28 19.21
CA SER A 123 19.33 4.50 19.80
C SER A 123 17.85 4.33 20.17
N GLU A 124 17.34 5.17 21.06
CA GLU A 124 15.89 5.22 21.30
C GLU A 124 15.19 5.80 20.06
N PRO A 125 14.16 5.12 19.51
CA PRO A 125 13.40 5.65 18.38
C PRO A 125 12.76 6.99 18.72
N GLN A 126 12.82 7.91 17.77
CA GLN A 126 12.12 9.18 17.91
C GLN A 126 10.62 8.94 17.89
N ARG A 127 9.87 9.75 18.65
CA ARG A 127 8.40 9.67 18.66
C ARG A 127 7.80 10.19 17.35
N GLU A 128 8.43 11.22 16.79
CA GLU A 128 8.04 11.87 15.54
C GLU A 128 9.29 12.25 14.75
N HIS A 129 9.22 12.20 13.43
CA HIS A 129 10.30 12.61 12.52
C HIS A 129 9.74 12.81 11.11
N ALA A 130 10.28 13.76 10.34
CA ALA A 130 9.83 14.04 8.98
C ALA A 130 9.91 12.81 8.05
N ASN A 131 10.93 11.95 8.24
CA ASN A 131 11.03 10.70 7.46
C ASN A 131 9.91 9.70 7.81
N TYR A 132 9.38 9.69 9.04
CA TYR A 132 8.17 8.91 9.33
C TYR A 132 6.97 9.47 8.58
N ASP A 133 6.85 10.79 8.43
CA ASP A 133 5.77 11.42 7.65
C ASP A 133 5.88 11.08 6.16
N LEU A 134 7.10 11.03 5.61
CA LEU A 134 7.33 10.56 4.24
C LEU A 134 6.89 9.10 4.06
N VAL A 135 7.28 8.21 4.99
CA VAL A 135 6.85 6.81 4.97
C VAL A 135 5.34 6.70 5.10
N ASN A 136 4.75 7.40 6.07
CA ASN A 136 3.31 7.39 6.31
C ASN A 136 2.55 7.87 5.07
N SER A 137 3.02 8.93 4.41
CA SER A 137 2.42 9.43 3.17
C SER A 137 2.47 8.38 2.06
N ALA A 138 3.62 7.71 1.89
CA ALA A 138 3.75 6.62 0.92
C ALA A 138 2.86 5.40 1.25
N LEU A 139 2.59 5.14 2.53
CA LEU A 139 1.74 4.04 2.98
C LEU A 139 0.23 4.35 2.93
N ARG A 140 -0.15 5.63 2.93
CA ARG A 140 -1.55 6.06 3.05
C ARG A 140 -2.31 6.10 1.73
N TRP A 141 -1.60 6.07 0.60
CA TRP A 141 -2.10 6.23 -0.77
C TRP A 141 -2.89 7.52 -1.00
#